data_AF-A0A938TI62-F1
#
_entry.id   AF-A0A938TI62-F1
#
_cell.length_a   1.000
_cell.length_b   1.000
_cell.length_c   1.000
_cell.angle_alpha   90.00
_cell.angle_beta   90.00
_cell.angle_gamma   90.00
#
_symmetry.space_group_name_H-M   'P 1'
#
loop_
_entity.id
_entity.type
_entity.pdbx_description
1 polymer ?
#
loop_
_entity_poly.entity_id
_entity_poly.type
_entity_poly.pdbx_seq_one_letter_code
_entity_poly.pdbx_strand_id
1 'polypeptide(L)'
;MKTSVLIAALLSTVSLSAVAAAPAAPAATPATPDAWLARMTDMTQNMSAYKEPKVFIPWLNAVTEPGFYTTMGNNMMVPDNWTKMMATGLDPRALTNVMQFTDPAVAMKWMAASMDPNFYTALLTTASDPAKMMRWAVMPMDPKVINMGLQMMNPATSMNWMMAPMTPQSMNLMMAPMNPNLYTSWMGTSMNPATYGTWGGMINPATYGAAMTNPMDLSAWTNMMTPMLAPVAAIAPAAAAVAAPAAAVVAPA
;
A
#
# COMPACT_ATOMS: atom_id res chain seq x y z
N MET A 1 62.63 -18.47 -13.63
CA MET A 1 62.80 -18.32 -12.17
C MET A 1 61.45 -17.99 -11.54
N LYS A 2 61.03 -18.82 -10.58
CA LYS A 2 60.02 -18.60 -9.53
C LYS A 2 58.54 -18.59 -9.94
N THR A 3 58.04 -19.82 -10.07
CA THR A 3 56.71 -20.28 -9.68
C THR A 3 56.30 -19.81 -8.28
N SER A 4 55.03 -19.41 -8.11
CA SER A 4 54.34 -19.47 -6.81
C SER A 4 52.87 -19.79 -7.05
N VAL A 5 52.56 -21.05 -6.81
CA VAL A 5 51.22 -21.63 -6.70
C VAL A 5 50.70 -21.31 -5.29
N LEU A 6 49.48 -20.80 -5.18
CA LEU A 6 48.76 -20.73 -3.91
C LEU A 6 47.36 -21.30 -4.13
N ILE A 7 47.23 -22.57 -3.74
CA ILE A 7 45.97 -23.29 -3.57
C ILE A 7 45.42 -22.84 -2.21
N ALA A 8 44.24 -22.22 -2.22
CA ALA A 8 43.45 -21.99 -1.01
C ALA A 8 42.06 -22.59 -1.23
N ALA A 9 41.86 -23.77 -0.65
CA ALA A 9 40.54 -24.34 -0.43
C ALA A 9 39.80 -23.47 0.59
N LEU A 10 38.66 -22.89 0.19
CA LEU A 10 37.71 -22.34 1.15
C LEU A 10 36.37 -23.05 0.97
N LEU A 11 35.90 -23.58 2.09
CA LEU A 11 34.69 -24.37 2.26
C LEU A 11 33.45 -23.66 1.70
N SER A 12 32.66 -24.42 0.94
CA SER A 12 31.28 -24.10 0.60
C SER A 12 30.42 -24.11 1.86
N THR A 13 30.27 -22.97 2.52
CA THR A 13 29.18 -22.76 3.48
C THR A 13 27.89 -22.53 2.70
N VAL A 14 27.00 -23.52 2.73
CA VAL A 14 25.60 -23.33 2.32
C VAL A 14 24.96 -22.40 3.35
N SER A 15 25.00 -21.11 3.09
CA SER A 15 24.16 -20.15 3.80
C SER A 15 22.72 -20.42 3.38
N LEU A 16 21.91 -21.02 4.26
CA LEU A 16 20.46 -20.85 4.18
C LEU A 16 20.21 -19.35 4.29
N SER A 17 20.03 -18.71 3.15
CA SER A 17 19.54 -17.34 3.10
C SER A 17 18.12 -17.39 3.64
N ALA A 18 17.96 -17.09 4.92
CA ALA A 18 16.70 -16.61 5.43
C ALA A 18 16.31 -15.46 4.51
N VAL A 19 15.25 -15.65 3.72
CA VAL A 19 14.56 -14.54 3.07
C VAL A 19 13.96 -13.73 4.21
N ALA A 20 14.79 -12.86 4.80
CA ALA A 20 14.31 -11.72 5.53
C ALA A 20 13.51 -10.93 4.51
N ALA A 21 12.19 -11.06 4.57
CA ALA A 21 11.31 -10.16 3.85
C ALA A 21 11.71 -8.76 4.29
N ALA A 22 12.42 -8.04 3.41
CA ALA A 22 12.75 -6.65 3.62
C ALA A 22 11.44 -5.94 4.02
N PRO A 23 11.45 -5.08 5.06
CA PRO A 23 10.27 -4.30 5.38
C PRO A 23 9.81 -3.62 4.09
N ALA A 24 8.56 -3.86 3.71
CA ALA A 24 8.01 -3.30 2.49
C ALA A 24 8.28 -1.80 2.52
N ALA A 25 9.04 -1.31 1.53
CA ALA A 25 9.36 0.10 1.41
C ALA A 25 8.06 0.91 1.51
N PRO A 26 8.04 2.07 2.19
CA PRO A 26 6.84 2.89 2.32
C PRO A 26 6.28 3.15 0.92
N ALA A 27 5.10 2.59 0.66
CA ALA A 27 4.49 2.64 -0.66
C ALA A 27 4.16 4.10 -0.97
N ALA A 28 4.83 4.68 -1.96
CA ALA A 28 4.61 6.06 -2.40
C ALA A 28 3.11 6.37 -2.52
N THR A 29 2.67 7.50 -1.98
CA THR A 29 1.25 7.90 -2.00
C THR A 29 0.76 8.03 -3.44
N PRO A 30 -0.33 7.34 -3.85
CA PRO A 30 -0.87 7.44 -5.19
C PRO A 30 -1.34 8.86 -5.48
N ALA A 31 -0.99 9.36 -6.67
CA ALA A 31 -1.33 10.71 -7.08
C ALA A 31 -2.62 10.80 -7.91
N THR A 32 -3.17 9.67 -8.38
CA THR A 32 -4.33 9.65 -9.29
C THR A 32 -5.46 8.76 -8.76
N PRO A 33 -6.73 9.04 -9.10
CA PRO A 33 -7.86 8.17 -8.77
C PRO A 33 -7.69 6.73 -9.27
N ASP A 34 -7.11 6.55 -10.46
CA ASP A 34 -6.88 5.24 -11.07
C ASP A 34 -5.84 4.42 -10.27
N ALA A 35 -4.76 5.06 -9.81
CA ALA A 35 -3.76 4.42 -8.96
C ALA A 35 -4.30 4.12 -7.55
N TRP A 36 -5.16 4.98 -7.03
CA TRP A 36 -5.88 4.73 -5.78
C TRP A 36 -6.83 3.54 -5.89
N LEU A 37 -7.58 3.45 -6.98
CA LEU A 37 -8.47 2.32 -7.23
C LEU A 37 -7.69 1.01 -7.36
N ALA A 38 -6.59 1.00 -8.13
CA ALA A 38 -5.73 -0.17 -8.25
C ALA A 38 -5.22 -0.65 -6.88
N ARG A 39 -4.87 0.30 -6.01
CA ARG A 39 -4.46 0.02 -4.63
C ARG A 39 -5.60 -0.49 -3.76
N MET A 40 -6.82 0.03 -3.91
CA MET A 40 -8.00 -0.44 -3.18
C MET A 40 -8.43 -1.84 -3.57
N THR A 41 -8.20 -2.23 -4.83
CA THR A 41 -8.46 -3.60 -5.32
C THR A 41 -7.32 -4.58 -5.05
N ASP A 42 -6.19 -4.11 -4.51
CA ASP A 42 -5.06 -4.95 -4.10
C ASP A 42 -5.19 -5.25 -2.60
N MET A 43 -5.56 -6.48 -2.25
CA MET A 43 -5.76 -6.90 -0.86
C MET A 43 -4.49 -6.83 0.00
N THR A 44 -3.32 -6.68 -0.62
CA THR A 44 -2.04 -6.47 0.09
C THR A 44 -1.80 -5.01 0.47
N GLN A 45 -2.57 -4.06 -0.06
CA GLN A 45 -2.37 -2.62 0.13
C GLN A 45 -3.65 -1.80 0.35
N ASN A 46 -4.83 -2.40 0.20
CA ASN A 46 -6.13 -1.71 0.23
C ASN A 46 -6.41 -0.92 1.52
N MET A 47 -5.77 -1.29 2.64
CA MET A 47 -5.90 -0.62 3.93
C MET A 47 -4.88 0.49 4.14
N SER A 48 -3.94 0.69 3.21
CA SER A 48 -2.83 1.64 3.38
C SER A 48 -3.27 3.08 3.63
N ALA A 49 -4.40 3.51 3.08
CA ALA A 49 -4.96 4.84 3.32
C ALA A 49 -5.32 5.09 4.79
N TYR A 50 -5.69 4.03 5.53
CA TYR A 50 -6.11 4.11 6.93
C TYR A 50 -4.98 3.92 7.91
N LYS A 51 -3.78 3.52 7.47
CA LYS A 51 -2.63 3.31 8.34
C LYS A 51 -1.97 4.63 8.74
N GLU A 52 -2.17 5.66 7.92
CA GLU A 52 -1.55 6.97 8.11
C GLU A 52 -2.54 8.11 7.81
N PRO A 53 -2.85 8.97 8.80
CA PRO A 53 -3.79 10.08 8.59
C PRO A 53 -3.39 11.05 7.46
N LYS A 54 -2.08 11.21 7.22
CA LYS A 54 -1.58 12.05 6.13
C LYS A 54 -1.87 11.46 4.74
N VAL A 55 -1.94 10.14 4.63
CA VAL A 55 -2.25 9.43 3.38
C VAL A 55 -3.77 9.35 3.19
N PHE A 56 -4.55 9.45 4.26
CA PHE A 56 -6.00 9.48 4.22
C PHE A 56 -6.55 10.69 3.46
N ILE A 57 -5.96 11.87 3.59
CA ILE A 57 -6.43 13.08 2.87
C ILE A 57 -6.36 12.93 1.34
N PRO A 58 -5.22 12.56 0.72
CA PRO A 58 -5.18 12.32 -0.73
C PRO A 58 -6.05 11.14 -1.17
N TRP A 59 -6.20 10.11 -0.32
CA TRP A 59 -7.18 9.05 -0.57
C TRP A 59 -8.62 9.59 -0.60
N LEU A 60 -9.02 10.36 0.42
CA LEU A 60 -10.34 10.94 0.55
C LEU A 60 -10.64 11.86 -0.63
N ASN A 61 -9.65 12.67 -1.01
CA ASN A 61 -9.73 13.50 -2.20
C ASN A 61 -10.01 12.64 -3.44
N ALA A 62 -9.23 11.59 -3.67
CA ALA A 62 -9.40 10.70 -4.81
C ALA A 62 -10.77 9.98 -4.82
N VAL A 63 -11.23 9.39 -3.71
CA VAL A 63 -12.49 8.63 -3.68
C VAL A 63 -13.74 9.51 -3.78
N THR A 64 -13.60 10.81 -3.54
CA THR A 64 -14.71 11.78 -3.70
C THR A 64 -14.72 12.45 -5.08
N GLU A 65 -13.73 12.17 -5.93
CA GLU A 65 -13.75 12.62 -7.33
C GLU A 65 -14.72 11.78 -8.18
N PRO A 66 -15.45 12.40 -9.12
CA PRO A 66 -16.33 11.67 -10.03
C PRO A 66 -15.56 10.66 -10.91
N GLY A 67 -14.30 10.99 -11.24
CA GLY A 67 -13.39 10.13 -12.00
C GLY A 67 -13.13 8.78 -11.32
N PHE A 68 -13.18 8.72 -9.98
CA PHE A 68 -12.97 7.49 -9.25
C PHE A 68 -14.08 6.48 -9.51
N TYR A 69 -15.34 6.91 -9.50
CA TYR A 69 -16.49 6.03 -9.73
C TYR A 69 -16.58 5.55 -11.17
N THR A 70 -16.20 6.38 -12.14
CA THR A 70 -16.13 5.98 -13.55
C THR A 70 -15.04 4.95 -13.79
N THR A 71 -13.85 5.17 -13.25
CA THR A 71 -12.78 4.16 -13.35
C THR A 71 -13.18 2.89 -12.60
N MET A 72 -13.86 2.99 -11.46
CA MET A 72 -14.41 1.84 -10.75
C MET A 72 -15.39 1.05 -11.62
N GLY A 73 -16.38 1.74 -12.23
CA GLY A 73 -17.32 1.11 -13.16
C GLY A 73 -16.62 0.41 -14.32
N ASN A 74 -15.70 1.10 -14.99
CA ASN A 74 -14.90 0.52 -16.09
C ASN A 74 -14.08 -0.70 -15.62
N ASN A 75 -13.45 -0.62 -14.44
CA ASN A 75 -12.65 -1.72 -13.92
C ASN A 75 -13.50 -2.93 -13.56
N MET A 76 -14.73 -2.73 -13.07
CA MET A 76 -15.66 -3.82 -12.75
C MET A 76 -16.18 -4.54 -14.00
N MET A 77 -16.14 -3.91 -15.17
CA MET A 77 -16.56 -4.52 -16.43
C MET A 77 -15.50 -5.43 -17.04
N VAL A 78 -14.25 -5.35 -16.58
CA VAL A 78 -13.14 -6.17 -17.06
C VAL A 78 -12.94 -7.37 -16.11
N PRO A 79 -13.18 -8.61 -16.55
CA PRO A 79 -13.07 -9.79 -15.69
C PRO A 79 -11.65 -10.01 -15.14
N ASP A 80 -10.62 -9.60 -15.86
CA ASP A 80 -9.22 -9.73 -15.43
C ASP A 80 -8.91 -8.91 -14.16
N ASN A 81 -9.62 -7.81 -13.92
CA ASN A 81 -9.45 -7.05 -12.68
C ASN A 81 -9.99 -7.82 -11.47
N TRP A 82 -11.04 -8.60 -11.65
CA TRP A 82 -11.59 -9.47 -10.61
C TRP A 82 -10.64 -10.62 -10.28
N THR A 83 -10.08 -11.28 -11.29
CA THR A 83 -9.12 -12.37 -11.07
C THR A 83 -7.85 -11.86 -10.38
N LYS A 84 -7.38 -10.65 -10.75
CA LYS A 84 -6.28 -9.98 -10.05
C LYS A 84 -6.62 -9.68 -8.59
N MET A 85 -7.81 -9.15 -8.31
CA MET A 85 -8.24 -8.91 -6.93
C MET A 85 -8.27 -10.21 -6.11
N MET A 86 -8.86 -11.28 -6.64
CA MET A 86 -8.86 -12.58 -5.97
C MET A 86 -7.44 -13.13 -5.77
N ALA A 87 -6.57 -12.98 -6.76
CA ALA A 87 -5.17 -13.40 -6.66
C ALA A 87 -4.43 -12.65 -5.53
N THR A 88 -4.64 -11.33 -5.39
CA THR A 88 -4.07 -10.56 -4.28
C THR A 88 -4.66 -10.96 -2.93
N GLY A 89 -5.90 -11.44 -2.87
CA GLY A 89 -6.51 -11.96 -1.65
C GLY A 89 -5.90 -13.29 -1.18
N LEU A 90 -5.36 -14.09 -2.11
CA LEU A 90 -4.62 -15.30 -1.80
C LEU A 90 -3.16 -15.03 -1.44
N ASP A 91 -2.67 -13.81 -1.64
CA ASP A 91 -1.31 -13.43 -1.24
C ASP A 91 -1.21 -13.39 0.30
N PRO A 92 -0.24 -14.09 0.92
CA PRO A 92 -0.01 -14.02 2.37
C PRO A 92 0.19 -12.60 2.89
N ARG A 93 0.68 -11.68 2.06
CA ARG A 93 0.86 -10.26 2.43
C ARG A 93 -0.48 -9.56 2.69
N ALA A 94 -1.59 -10.08 2.18
CA ALA A 94 -2.93 -9.61 2.55
C ALA A 94 -3.19 -9.80 4.05
N LEU A 95 -2.71 -10.90 4.65
CA LEU A 95 -2.77 -11.11 6.10
C LEU A 95 -2.01 -10.02 6.85
N THR A 96 -0.77 -9.77 6.46
CA THR A 96 0.05 -8.70 7.07
C THR A 96 -0.63 -7.34 6.91
N ASN A 97 -1.24 -7.07 5.75
CA ASN A 97 -1.93 -5.82 5.48
C ASN A 97 -3.11 -5.60 6.45
N VAL A 98 -3.89 -6.64 6.74
CA VAL A 98 -4.99 -6.62 7.73
C VAL A 98 -4.47 -6.53 9.16
N MET A 99 -3.46 -7.34 9.52
CA MET A 99 -2.92 -7.38 10.88
C MET A 99 -2.28 -6.05 11.29
N GLN A 100 -1.67 -5.32 10.37
CA GLN A 100 -1.16 -3.97 10.66
C GLN A 100 -2.25 -2.99 11.09
N PHE A 101 -3.53 -3.25 10.80
CA PHE A 101 -4.63 -2.39 11.26
C PHE A 101 -4.93 -2.57 12.76
N THR A 102 -4.55 -3.71 13.35
CA THR A 102 -4.67 -3.95 14.80
C THR A 102 -3.47 -3.45 15.59
N ASP A 103 -2.50 -2.83 14.91
CA ASP A 103 -1.33 -2.23 15.56
C ASP A 103 -1.73 -0.98 16.36
N PRO A 104 -1.46 -0.93 17.68
CA PRO A 104 -1.71 0.24 18.51
C PRO A 104 -1.09 1.53 17.96
N ALA A 105 0.03 1.42 17.23
CA ALA A 105 0.68 2.57 16.60
C ALA A 105 -0.23 3.29 15.60
N VAL A 106 -1.10 2.56 14.88
CA VAL A 106 -2.07 3.16 13.95
C VAL A 106 -3.10 3.99 14.74
N ALA A 107 -3.64 3.46 15.83
CA ALA A 107 -4.58 4.19 16.68
C ALA A 107 -3.98 5.47 17.26
N MET A 108 -2.71 5.42 17.71
CA MET A 108 -2.01 6.58 18.23
C MET A 108 -1.77 7.65 17.16
N LYS A 109 -1.45 7.25 15.91
CA LYS A 109 -1.36 8.21 14.79
C LYS A 109 -2.68 8.93 14.55
N TRP A 110 -3.80 8.21 14.59
CA TRP A 110 -5.13 8.79 14.45
C TRP A 110 -5.53 9.70 15.61
N MET A 111 -5.16 9.35 16.84
CA MET A 111 -5.33 10.22 18.01
C MET A 111 -4.53 11.52 17.85
N ALA A 112 -3.28 11.43 17.40
CA ALA A 112 -2.46 12.62 17.14
C ALA A 112 -3.09 13.49 16.03
N ALA A 113 -3.58 12.88 14.95
CA ALA A 113 -4.24 13.60 13.87
C ALA A 113 -5.57 14.24 14.29
N SER A 114 -6.33 13.62 15.20
CA SER A 114 -7.57 14.20 15.71
C SER A 114 -7.34 15.42 16.61
N MET A 115 -6.12 15.63 17.10
CA MET A 115 -5.71 16.83 17.82
C MET A 115 -5.06 17.88 16.91
N ASP A 116 -4.78 17.57 15.64
CA ASP A 116 -4.14 18.47 14.68
C ASP A 116 -5.18 19.33 13.95
N PRO A 117 -5.20 20.66 14.15
CA PRO A 117 -6.09 21.56 13.41
C PRO A 117 -5.95 21.46 11.89
N ASN A 118 -4.73 21.23 11.39
CA ASN A 118 -4.46 21.17 9.95
C ASN A 118 -5.18 19.98 9.29
N PHE A 119 -5.34 18.87 10.01
CA PHE A 119 -6.04 17.70 9.53
C PHE A 119 -7.51 18.04 9.22
N TYR A 120 -8.19 18.75 10.13
CA TYR A 120 -9.58 19.20 9.91
C TYR A 120 -9.69 20.24 8.80
N THR A 121 -8.77 21.19 8.72
CA THR A 121 -8.76 22.16 7.62
C THR A 121 -8.63 21.47 6.26
N ALA A 122 -7.76 20.45 6.16
CA ALA A 122 -7.61 19.67 4.94
C ALA A 122 -8.88 18.87 4.58
N LEU A 123 -9.56 18.28 5.58
CA LEU A 123 -10.84 17.61 5.37
C LEU A 123 -11.93 18.56 4.87
N LEU A 124 -12.09 19.72 5.52
CA LEU A 124 -13.08 20.72 5.15
C LEU A 124 -12.82 21.26 3.74
N THR A 125 -11.56 21.55 3.41
CA THR A 125 -11.17 22.00 2.07
C THR A 125 -11.50 20.94 1.01
N THR A 126 -11.23 19.67 1.32
CA THR A 126 -11.52 18.56 0.39
C THR A 126 -13.01 18.36 0.16
N ALA A 127 -13.82 18.57 1.20
CA ALA A 127 -15.27 18.42 1.15
C ALA A 127 -15.98 19.60 0.47
N SER A 128 -15.40 20.81 0.52
CA SER A 128 -16.02 22.04 0.01
C SER A 128 -15.40 22.54 -1.30
N ASP A 129 -14.54 21.76 -1.96
CA ASP A 129 -13.87 22.14 -3.20
C ASP A 129 -14.88 22.49 -4.33
N PRO A 130 -14.99 23.77 -4.73
CA PRO A 130 -15.92 24.19 -5.79
C PRO A 130 -15.57 23.55 -7.15
N ALA A 131 -14.28 23.29 -7.40
CA ALA A 131 -13.86 22.63 -8.63
C ALA A 131 -14.38 21.20 -8.69
N LYS A 132 -14.44 20.50 -7.56
CA LYS A 132 -15.04 19.16 -7.47
C LYS A 132 -16.53 19.18 -7.77
N MET A 133 -17.28 20.16 -7.23
CA MET A 133 -18.70 20.32 -7.54
C MET A 133 -18.93 20.55 -9.04
N MET A 134 -18.10 21.37 -9.68
CA MET A 134 -18.15 21.58 -11.14
C MET A 134 -17.85 20.30 -11.91
N ARG A 135 -16.86 19.50 -11.50
CA ARG A 135 -16.57 18.19 -12.12
C ARG A 135 -17.76 17.23 -12.01
N TRP A 136 -18.43 17.20 -10.86
CA TRP A 136 -19.66 16.41 -10.70
C TRP A 136 -20.78 16.92 -11.61
N ALA A 137 -20.96 18.23 -11.74
CA ALA A 137 -21.98 18.83 -12.59
C ALA A 137 -21.79 18.47 -14.08
N VAL A 138 -20.55 18.36 -14.55
CA VAL A 138 -20.25 17.99 -15.94
C VAL A 138 -19.99 16.49 -16.12
N MET A 139 -20.06 15.68 -15.06
CA MET A 139 -19.73 14.25 -15.12
C MET A 139 -20.54 13.49 -16.19
N PRO A 140 -21.85 13.71 -16.39
CA PRO A 140 -22.58 13.02 -17.46
C PRO A 140 -22.04 13.28 -18.88
N MET A 141 -21.29 14.38 -19.06
CA MET A 141 -20.64 14.75 -20.32
C MET A 141 -19.17 14.31 -20.38
N ASP A 142 -18.65 13.64 -19.35
CA ASP A 142 -17.27 13.15 -19.31
C ASP A 142 -17.08 12.03 -20.35
N PRO A 143 -16.06 12.10 -21.22
CA PRO A 143 -15.75 11.05 -22.19
C PRO A 143 -15.62 9.66 -21.57
N LYS A 144 -15.13 9.53 -20.33
CA LYS A 144 -15.03 8.26 -19.61
C LYS A 144 -16.41 7.68 -19.28
N VAL A 145 -17.39 8.50 -18.88
CA VAL A 145 -18.78 8.06 -18.64
C VAL A 145 -19.41 7.59 -19.95
N ILE A 146 -19.26 8.38 -21.01
CA ILE A 146 -19.79 8.05 -22.34
C ILE A 146 -19.19 6.72 -22.84
N ASN A 147 -17.87 6.57 -22.74
CA ASN A 147 -17.18 5.34 -23.12
C ASN A 147 -17.63 4.14 -22.29
N MET A 148 -17.85 4.31 -20.98
CA MET A 148 -18.40 3.25 -20.13
C MET A 148 -19.80 2.83 -20.62
N GLY A 149 -20.67 3.79 -20.92
CA GLY A 149 -22.00 3.52 -21.48
C GLY A 149 -21.92 2.74 -22.80
N LEU A 150 -21.00 3.11 -23.70
CA LEU A 150 -20.77 2.39 -24.95
C LEU A 150 -20.19 0.99 -24.72
N GLN A 151 -19.28 0.81 -23.75
CA GLN A 151 -18.73 -0.50 -23.40
C GLN A 151 -19.78 -1.44 -22.80
N MET A 152 -20.78 -0.91 -22.09
CA MET A 152 -21.89 -1.72 -21.54
C MET A 152 -22.77 -2.26 -22.65
N MET A 153 -22.88 -1.53 -23.76
CA MET A 153 -23.61 -1.96 -24.96
C MET A 153 -22.76 -2.85 -25.87
N ASN A 154 -21.46 -3.00 -25.60
CA ASN A 154 -20.57 -3.78 -26.44
C ASN A 154 -20.73 -5.29 -26.13
N PRO A 155 -21.19 -6.11 -27.10
CA PRO A 155 -21.34 -7.55 -26.89
C PRO A 155 -20.00 -8.26 -26.62
N ALA A 156 -18.87 -7.66 -27.02
CA ALA A 156 -17.55 -8.17 -26.70
C ALA A 156 -17.30 -8.22 -25.18
N THR A 157 -17.85 -7.28 -24.42
CA THR A 157 -17.75 -7.29 -22.94
C THR A 157 -18.40 -8.55 -22.37
N SER A 158 -19.59 -8.92 -22.85
CA SER A 158 -20.27 -10.17 -22.44
C SER A 158 -19.48 -11.41 -22.86
N MET A 159 -18.90 -11.41 -24.07
CA MET A 159 -18.06 -12.52 -24.54
C MET A 159 -16.79 -12.68 -23.70
N ASN A 160 -16.17 -11.57 -23.27
CA ASN A 160 -15.02 -11.58 -22.37
C ASN A 160 -15.39 -12.19 -21.01
N TRP A 161 -16.56 -11.87 -20.45
CA TRP A 161 -17.04 -12.50 -19.22
C TRP A 161 -17.33 -14.00 -19.38
N MET A 162 -17.89 -14.40 -20.52
CA MET A 162 -18.11 -15.82 -20.83
C MET A 162 -16.78 -16.59 -20.94
N MET A 163 -15.75 -15.95 -21.49
CA MET A 163 -14.41 -16.53 -21.61
C MET A 163 -13.55 -16.36 -20.35
N ALA A 164 -13.96 -15.52 -19.39
CA ALA A 164 -13.19 -15.20 -18.19
C ALA A 164 -12.72 -16.45 -17.42
N PRO A 165 -13.56 -17.49 -17.19
CA PRO A 165 -13.12 -18.70 -16.50
C PRO A 165 -12.04 -19.49 -17.25
N MET A 166 -11.97 -19.34 -18.58
CA MET A 166 -11.02 -20.01 -19.46
C MET A 166 -9.71 -19.24 -19.65
N THR A 167 -9.58 -18.05 -19.07
CA THR A 167 -8.32 -17.30 -19.11
C THR A 167 -7.24 -18.04 -18.30
N PRO A 168 -5.95 -17.96 -18.71
CA PRO A 168 -4.86 -18.59 -17.96
C PRO A 168 -4.78 -18.13 -16.50
N GLN A 169 -5.12 -16.87 -16.24
CA GLN A 169 -5.14 -16.32 -14.88
C GLN A 169 -6.24 -16.96 -14.02
N SER A 170 -7.44 -17.13 -14.57
CA SER A 170 -8.53 -17.82 -13.88
C SER A 170 -8.21 -19.31 -13.65
N MET A 171 -7.60 -19.97 -14.64
CA MET A 171 -7.15 -21.37 -14.48
C MET A 171 -6.09 -21.50 -13.38
N ASN A 172 -5.12 -20.57 -13.33
CA ASN A 172 -4.12 -20.52 -12.27
C ASN A 172 -4.77 -20.30 -10.90
N LEU A 173 -5.78 -19.42 -10.81
CA LEU A 173 -6.52 -19.16 -9.58
C LEU A 173 -7.31 -20.41 -9.13
N MET A 174 -7.93 -21.14 -10.06
CA MET A 174 -8.64 -22.39 -9.78
C MET A 174 -7.70 -23.49 -9.25
N MET A 175 -6.45 -23.51 -9.72
CA MET A 175 -5.40 -24.41 -9.24
C MET A 175 -4.69 -23.91 -7.97
N ALA A 176 -4.90 -22.65 -7.56
CA ALA A 176 -4.20 -22.05 -6.44
C ALA A 176 -4.40 -22.81 -5.11
N PRO A 177 -5.62 -23.29 -4.75
CA PRO A 177 -5.81 -24.11 -3.56
C PRO A 177 -5.13 -25.48 -3.61
N MET A 178 -4.70 -25.96 -4.78
CA MET A 178 -3.95 -27.22 -4.92
C MET A 178 -2.44 -27.01 -4.84
N ASN A 179 -1.97 -25.75 -4.76
CA ASN A 179 -0.55 -25.44 -4.69
C ASN A 179 -0.04 -25.55 -3.24
N PRO A 180 0.79 -26.55 -2.89
CA PRO A 180 1.32 -26.69 -1.53
C PRO A 180 2.15 -25.48 -1.08
N ASN A 181 2.80 -24.78 -2.02
CA ASN A 181 3.60 -23.60 -1.73
C ASN A 181 2.75 -22.45 -1.19
N LEU A 182 1.47 -22.36 -1.59
CA LEU A 182 0.54 -21.37 -1.07
C LEU A 182 0.38 -21.56 0.44
N TYR A 183 0.10 -22.80 0.89
CA TYR A 183 -0.06 -23.12 2.30
C TYR A 183 1.24 -22.91 3.09
N THR A 184 2.38 -23.33 2.55
CA THR A 184 3.69 -23.10 3.19
C THR A 184 3.97 -21.60 3.34
N SER A 185 3.60 -20.79 2.35
CA SER A 185 3.78 -19.34 2.40
C SER A 185 2.85 -18.65 3.41
N TRP A 186 1.59 -19.10 3.49
CA TRP A 186 0.63 -18.65 4.51
C TRP A 186 1.08 -19.03 5.92
N MET A 187 1.57 -20.26 6.11
CA MET A 187 2.14 -20.72 7.39
C MET A 187 3.38 -19.92 7.76
N GLY A 188 4.30 -19.70 6.82
CA GLY A 188 5.49 -18.89 7.07
C GLY A 188 5.14 -17.45 7.45
N THR A 189 4.15 -16.86 6.79
CA THR A 189 3.70 -15.50 7.09
C THR A 189 2.95 -15.43 8.42
N SER A 190 2.08 -16.39 8.73
CA SER A 190 1.35 -16.40 10.01
C SER A 190 2.26 -16.67 11.22
N MET A 191 3.34 -17.43 11.04
CA MET A 191 4.33 -17.70 12.08
C MET A 191 5.38 -16.59 12.22
N ASN A 192 5.48 -15.69 11.25
CA ASN A 192 6.45 -14.59 11.30
C ASN A 192 5.94 -13.50 12.27
N PRO A 193 6.69 -13.18 13.35
CA PRO A 193 6.30 -12.10 14.26
C PRO A 193 6.11 -10.76 13.54
N ALA A 194 6.91 -10.46 12.51
CA ALA A 194 6.82 -9.21 11.76
C ALA A 194 5.44 -8.97 11.10
N THR A 195 4.67 -10.03 10.86
CA THR A 195 3.30 -9.95 10.32
C THR A 195 2.35 -9.17 11.22
N TYR A 196 2.63 -9.16 12.53
CA TYR A 196 1.77 -8.55 13.55
C TYR A 196 2.22 -7.15 13.96
N GLY A 197 3.21 -6.56 13.28
CA GLY A 197 3.73 -5.22 13.62
C GLY A 197 4.25 -5.18 15.06
N THR A 198 3.81 -4.16 15.83
CA THR A 198 4.21 -4.01 17.24
C THR A 198 3.85 -5.22 18.11
N TRP A 199 2.74 -5.92 17.83
CA TRP A 199 2.36 -7.15 18.55
C TRP A 199 3.36 -8.28 18.35
N GLY A 200 3.95 -8.38 17.17
CA GLY A 200 4.99 -9.35 16.86
C GLY A 200 6.21 -9.21 17.75
N GLY A 201 6.62 -7.96 17.99
CA GLY A 201 7.68 -7.63 18.94
C GLY A 201 7.33 -7.97 20.39
N MET A 202 6.05 -8.10 20.75
CA MET A 202 5.63 -8.54 22.08
C MET A 202 5.49 -10.05 22.21
N ILE A 203 5.31 -10.78 21.10
CA ILE A 203 5.14 -12.23 21.06
C ILE A 203 6.49 -12.96 20.87
N ASN A 204 7.50 -12.25 20.35
CA ASN A 204 8.82 -12.82 20.11
C ASN A 204 9.54 -13.15 21.43
N PRO A 205 9.91 -14.43 21.69
CA PRO A 205 10.62 -14.79 22.92
C PRO A 205 11.96 -14.06 23.12
N ALA A 206 12.60 -13.64 22.03
CA ALA A 206 13.87 -12.93 22.06
C ALA A 206 13.74 -11.48 22.58
N THR A 207 12.55 -10.88 22.52
CA THR A 207 12.31 -9.51 23.01
C THR A 207 11.83 -9.51 24.47
N TYR A 208 11.30 -10.63 24.99
CA TYR A 208 10.93 -10.75 26.41
C TYR A 208 12.12 -10.55 27.36
N GLY A 209 13.34 -10.87 26.93
CA GLY A 209 14.55 -10.72 27.75
C GLY A 209 14.84 -9.27 28.19
N ALA A 210 14.34 -8.27 27.46
CA ALA A 210 14.49 -6.85 27.82
C ALA A 210 13.30 -6.30 28.63
N ALA A 211 12.13 -6.95 28.58
CA ALA A 211 10.90 -6.48 29.23
C ALA A 211 10.57 -7.21 30.54
N MET A 212 11.12 -8.40 30.79
CA MET A 212 10.76 -9.24 31.94
C MET A 212 11.63 -9.06 33.19
N THR A 213 12.63 -8.17 33.19
CA THR A 213 13.39 -7.92 34.43
C THR A 213 12.59 -7.14 35.47
N ASN A 214 11.54 -6.39 35.09
CA ASN A 214 10.55 -5.88 36.05
C ASN A 214 9.30 -5.27 35.37
N PRO A 215 8.10 -5.85 35.54
CA PRO A 215 6.86 -5.29 34.96
C PRO A 215 6.37 -4.00 35.66
N MET A 216 6.97 -3.63 36.80
CA MET A 216 6.68 -2.39 37.54
C MET A 216 7.82 -1.36 37.45
N ASP A 217 8.88 -1.66 36.70
CA ASP A 217 9.95 -0.70 36.47
C ASP A 217 9.49 0.33 35.44
N LEU A 218 9.38 1.58 35.89
CA LEU A 218 9.07 2.73 35.05
C LEU A 218 10.01 2.81 33.85
N SER A 219 11.26 2.34 33.97
CA SER A 219 12.22 2.30 32.86
C SER A 219 11.86 1.27 31.78
N ALA A 220 11.29 0.12 32.14
CA ALA A 220 10.79 -0.88 31.18
C ALA A 220 9.55 -0.36 30.45
N TRP A 221 8.66 0.33 31.16
CA TRP A 221 7.53 1.05 30.58
C TRP A 221 7.99 2.18 29.65
N THR A 222 8.99 2.95 30.08
CA THR A 222 9.58 4.03 29.30
C THR A 222 10.25 3.47 28.05
N ASN A 223 11.00 2.36 28.13
CA ASN A 223 11.65 1.71 27.00
C ASN A 223 10.65 1.03 26.04
N MET A 224 9.50 0.56 26.52
CA MET A 224 8.38 0.17 25.66
C MET A 224 7.71 1.37 24.97
N MET A 225 7.65 2.52 25.66
CA MET A 225 7.13 3.77 25.10
C MET A 225 8.16 4.54 24.27
N THR A 226 9.45 4.24 24.35
CA THR A 226 10.52 4.99 23.68
C THR A 226 10.48 4.82 22.15
N PRO A 227 10.27 3.62 21.58
CA PRO A 227 10.00 3.51 20.14
C PRO A 227 8.61 4.07 19.75
N MET A 228 7.71 4.31 20.72
CA MET A 228 6.41 4.98 20.50
C MET A 228 6.49 6.53 20.58
N LEU A 229 7.51 7.07 21.25
CA LEU A 229 7.72 8.52 21.47
C LEU A 229 8.94 9.06 20.72
N ALA A 230 9.64 8.23 19.95
CA ALA A 230 10.65 8.69 19.02
C ALA A 230 10.02 9.82 18.18
N PRO A 231 10.56 11.06 18.24
CA PRO A 231 10.02 12.14 17.44
C PRO A 231 10.07 11.64 16.00
N VAL A 232 8.91 11.68 15.33
CA VAL A 232 8.88 11.63 13.87
C VAL A 232 9.87 12.71 13.45
N ALA A 233 11.06 12.28 13.00
CA ALA A 233 12.09 13.19 12.58
C ALA A 233 11.41 14.19 11.65
N ALA A 234 11.44 15.46 12.02
CA ALA A 234 10.89 16.51 11.20
C ALA A 234 11.61 16.40 9.85
N ILE A 235 10.90 15.87 8.85
CA ILE A 235 11.33 16.00 7.48
C ILE A 235 11.23 17.50 7.22
N ALA A 236 12.39 18.15 7.23
CA ALA A 236 12.53 19.55 6.88
C ALA A 236 11.72 19.82 5.60
N PRO A 237 11.00 20.95 5.51
CA PRO A 237 10.26 21.27 4.30
C PRO A 237 11.24 21.25 3.13
N ALA A 238 11.01 20.34 2.18
CA ALA A 238 11.67 20.40 0.90
C ALA A 238 11.29 21.75 0.29
N ALA A 239 12.24 22.68 0.26
CA ALA A 239 12.08 23.95 -0.41
C ALA A 239 11.66 23.66 -1.85
N ALA A 240 10.42 23.99 -2.18
CA ALA A 240 9.96 24.05 -3.54
C ALA A 240 10.82 25.10 -4.25
N ALA A 241 11.81 24.65 -5.01
CA ALA A 241 12.47 25.48 -6.00
C ALA A 241 11.42 25.83 -7.05
N VAL A 242 10.80 27.01 -6.88
CA VAL A 242 9.97 27.64 -7.90
C VAL A 242 10.91 27.94 -9.08
N ALA A 243 10.86 27.08 -10.10
CA ALA A 243 11.49 27.38 -11.38
C ALA A 243 10.79 28.60 -11.97
N ALA A 244 11.46 29.75 -11.94
CA ALA A 244 11.03 30.95 -12.63
C ALA A 244 10.94 30.67 -14.15
N PRO A 245 9.94 31.24 -14.86
CA PRO A 245 9.82 31.08 -16.30
C PRO A 245 11.01 31.73 -17.01
N ALA A 246 11.67 30.96 -17.88
CA ALA A 246 12.77 31.44 -18.71
C ALA A 246 12.27 32.53 -19.67
N ALA A 247 12.83 33.73 -19.53
CA ALA A 247 12.62 34.82 -20.48
C ALA A 247 13.26 34.47 -21.83
N ALA A 248 12.45 34.45 -22.88
CA ALA A 248 12.90 34.32 -24.26
C ALA A 248 13.71 35.56 -24.65
N VAL A 249 15.00 35.37 -24.94
CA VAL A 249 15.86 36.39 -25.52
C VAL A 249 15.53 36.50 -27.01
N VAL A 250 14.93 37.61 -27.38
CA VAL A 250 14.76 38.04 -28.78
C VAL A 250 16.12 38.51 -29.29
N ALA A 251 16.63 37.88 -30.35
CA ALA A 251 17.81 38.35 -31.08
C ALA A 251 17.42 39.54 -31.98
N PRO A 252 18.21 40.63 -32.04
CA PRO A 252 18.03 41.64 -33.06
C PRO A 252 18.65 41.22 -34.40
N ALA A 253 18.08 41.77 -35.46
CA ALA A 253 18.33 41.53 -36.88
C ALA A 253 19.73 41.89 -37.38
#